data_AF-A0A421EK23-F1
#
_entry.id   AF-A0A421EK23-F1
#
_cell.length_a   1.000
_cell.length_b   1.000
_cell.length_c   1.000
_cell.angle_alpha   90.00
_cell.angle_beta   90.00
_cell.angle_gamma   90.00
#
_symmetry.space_group_name_H-M   'P 1'
#
loop_
_entity.id
_entity.type
_entity.pdbx_description
1 polymer ?
#
loop_
_entity_poly.entity_id
_entity_poly.type
_entity_poly.pdbx_seq_one_letter_code
_entity_poly.pdbx_strand_id
1 'polypeptide(L)'
;MLDVGTVYLVAAGALLLVALAVGGRALVRIFREGRERRRKRREGELDRYTRDPEYDREPPDPEAASRSTCPQCGAENDASFAFCRECAAPLGPGA
;
A
#
# COMPACT_ATOMS: atom_id res chain seq x y z
N MET A 1 47.42 -34.44 34.35
CA MET A 1 46.52 -35.22 33.46
C MET A 1 45.26 -34.39 33.30
N LEU A 2 44.82 -34.15 32.07
CA LEU A 2 43.55 -33.48 31.83
C LEU A 2 42.45 -34.50 32.13
N ASP A 3 41.61 -34.21 33.12
CA ASP A 3 40.45 -35.03 33.44
C ASP A 3 39.46 -35.02 32.28
N VAL A 4 38.81 -36.15 32.01
CA VAL A 4 37.83 -36.28 30.92
C VAL A 4 36.70 -35.26 31.09
N GLY A 5 36.32 -34.96 32.34
CA GLY A 5 35.35 -33.91 32.64
C GLY A 5 35.81 -32.52 32.21
N THR A 6 37.08 -32.18 32.44
CA THR A 6 37.66 -30.90 32.01
C THR A 6 37.65 -30.76 30.49
N VAL A 7 38.03 -31.82 29.76
CA VAL A 7 38.02 -31.82 28.29
C VAL A 7 36.59 -31.67 27.77
N TYR A 8 35.63 -32.36 28.38
CA TYR A 8 34.22 -32.27 28.01
C TYR A 8 33.65 -30.86 28.23
N LEU A 9 33.93 -30.23 29.37
CA LEU A 9 33.46 -28.88 29.67
C LEU A 9 34.03 -27.84 28.69
N VAL A 10 35.32 -27.95 28.35
CA VAL A 10 35.95 -27.06 27.37
C VAL A 10 35.33 -27.26 25.99
N ALA A 11 35.13 -28.50 25.55
CA ALA A 11 34.50 -28.79 24.27
C ALA A 11 33.06 -28.28 24.20
N ALA A 12 32.25 -28.55 25.23
CA ALA A 12 30.87 -28.08 25.31
C ALA A 12 30.80 -26.54 25.34
N GLY A 13 31.67 -25.89 26.12
CA GLY A 13 31.76 -24.44 26.18
C GLY A 13 32.14 -23.82 24.83
N ALA A 14 33.13 -24.40 24.14
CA ALA A 14 33.53 -23.96 22.81
C ALA A 14 32.37 -24.09 21.80
N LEU A 15 31.65 -25.20 21.79
CA LEU A 15 30.49 -25.40 20.92
C LEU A 15 29.38 -24.39 21.21
N LEU A 16 29.12 -24.08 22.48
CA LEU A 16 28.09 -23.13 22.88
C LEU A 16 28.46 -21.70 22.46
N LEU A 17 29.73 -21.30 22.61
CA LEU A 17 30.24 -20.02 22.11
C LEU A 17 30.14 -19.92 20.59
N VAL A 18 30.46 -20.99 19.86
CA VAL A 18 30.32 -21.04 18.41
C VAL A 18 28.85 -20.87 18.01
N ALA A 19 27.94 -21.58 18.67
CA ALA A 19 26.50 -21.46 18.43
C ALA A 19 25.98 -20.03 18.67
N LEU A 20 26.40 -19.40 19.79
CA LEU A 20 26.08 -18.01 20.09
C LEU A 20 26.65 -17.04 19.06
N ALA A 21 27.88 -17.25 18.59
CA ALA A 21 28.51 -16.41 17.57
C ALA A 21 27.76 -16.49 16.23
N VAL A 22 27.36 -17.70 15.81
CA VAL A 22 26.56 -17.92 14.59
C VAL A 22 25.19 -17.25 14.72
N GLY A 23 24.49 -17.47 15.84
CA GLY A 23 23.21 -16.83 16.12
C GLY A 23 23.31 -15.31 16.13
N GLY A 24 24.31 -14.77 16.83
CA GLY A 24 24.59 -13.33 16.87
C GLY A 24 24.86 -12.74 15.49
N ARG A 25 25.63 -13.43 14.65
CA ARG A 25 25.91 -12.99 13.27
C ARG A 25 24.63 -12.92 12.42
N ALA A 26 23.74 -13.91 12.55
CA ALA A 26 22.45 -13.90 11.84
C ALA A 26 21.57 -12.72 12.30
N LEU A 27 21.45 -12.51 13.62
CA LEU A 27 20.68 -11.39 14.17
C LEU A 27 21.24 -10.03 13.75
N VAL A 28 22.56 -9.85 13.73
CA VAL A 28 23.21 -8.61 13.28
C VAL A 28 22.91 -8.34 11.81
N ARG A 29 22.90 -9.36 10.95
CA ARG A 29 22.53 -9.17 9.53
C ARG A 29 21.09 -8.68 9.40
N ILE A 30 20.15 -9.35 10.07
CA ILE A 30 18.72 -8.99 10.05
C ILE A 30 18.54 -7.55 10.58
N PHE A 31 19.21 -7.21 11.68
CA PHE A 31 19.09 -5.89 12.29
C PHE A 31 19.69 -4.78 11.41
N ARG A 32 20.85 -5.02 10.76
CA ARG A 32 21.43 -4.05 9.83
C ARG A 32 20.51 -3.79 8.65
N GLU A 33 19.96 -4.84 8.04
CA GLU A 33 19.01 -4.73 6.94
C GLU A 33 17.73 -3.98 7.37
N GLY A 34 17.19 -4.31 8.55
CA GLY A 34 16.04 -3.62 9.11
C GLY A 34 16.31 -2.14 9.39
N ARG A 35 17.50 -1.80 9.90
CA ARG A 35 17.89 -0.41 10.19
C ARG A 35 18.03 0.41 8.92
N GLU A 36 18.57 -0.17 7.86
CA GLU A 36 18.68 0.51 6.55
C GLU A 36 17.30 0.81 5.97
N ARG A 37 16.37 -0.15 6.00
CA ARG A 37 14.97 0.06 5.59
C ARG A 37 14.29 1.14 6.44
N ARG A 38 14.52 1.15 7.76
CA ARG A 38 13.99 2.19 8.66
C ARG A 38 14.58 3.57 8.36
N ARG A 39 15.86 3.65 7.97
CA ARG A 39 16.51 4.88 7.54
C ARG A 39 15.88 5.41 6.24
N LYS A 40 15.74 4.56 5.22
CA LYS A 40 15.07 4.90 3.95
C LYS A 40 13.63 5.37 4.14
N ARG A 41 12.87 4.75 5.08
CA ARG A 41 11.52 5.24 5.45
C ARG A 41 11.54 6.62 6.10
N ARG A 42 12.54 6.92 6.93
CA ARG A 42 12.65 8.23 7.61
C ARG A 42 13.07 9.33 6.65
N GLU A 43 13.86 9.01 5.64
CA GLU A 43 14.32 9.94 4.60
C GLU A 43 13.24 10.17 3.51
N GLY A 44 12.07 9.54 3.63
CA GLY A 44 10.95 9.73 2.68
C GLY A 44 11.13 9.03 1.34
N GLU A 45 12.21 8.27 1.17
CA GLU A 45 12.58 7.62 -0.11
C GLU A 45 11.82 6.31 -0.36
N LEU A 46 11.31 5.67 0.70
CA LEU A 46 10.34 4.57 0.55
C LEU A 46 8.95 5.16 0.33
N ASP A 47 8.67 5.52 -0.92
CA ASP A 47 7.33 5.84 -1.37
C ASP A 47 6.38 4.72 -0.93
N ARG A 48 5.36 5.09 -0.16
CA ARG A 48 4.40 4.13 0.40
C ARG A 48 3.54 3.51 -0.71
N TYR A 49 3.51 4.14 -1.88
CA TYR A 49 2.86 3.66 -3.07
C TYR A 49 3.88 3.67 -4.20
N THR A 50 4.13 2.53 -4.83
CA THR A 50 4.80 2.53 -6.12
C THR A 50 3.95 3.39 -7.04
N ARG A 51 4.46 4.53 -7.52
CA ARG A 51 3.77 5.40 -8.47
C ARG A 51 3.30 4.55 -9.65
N ASP A 52 2.00 4.28 -9.71
CA ASP A 52 1.36 3.56 -10.80
C ASP A 52 0.89 4.61 -11.82
N PRO A 53 1.59 4.76 -12.95
CA PRO A 53 1.23 5.75 -13.95
C PRO A 53 -0.14 5.49 -14.60
N GLU A 54 -0.75 4.31 -14.39
CA GLU A 54 -2.13 4.04 -14.80
C GLU A 54 -3.15 4.73 -13.87
N TYR A 55 -2.87 4.82 -12.57
CA TYR A 55 -3.77 5.44 -11.58
C TYR A 55 -3.74 6.97 -11.62
N ASP A 56 -2.60 7.54 -12.00
CA ASP A 56 -2.40 9.00 -12.15
C ASP A 56 -2.99 9.57 -13.45
N ARG A 57 -3.69 8.77 -14.27
CA ARG A 57 -4.36 9.30 -15.47
C ARG A 57 -5.66 10.00 -15.09
N GLU A 58 -5.72 11.30 -15.37
CA GLU A 58 -6.95 12.09 -15.29
C GLU A 58 -8.04 11.43 -16.17
N PRO A 59 -9.21 11.05 -15.63
CA PRO A 59 -10.30 10.54 -16.42
C PRO A 59 -10.73 11.58 -17.47
N PRO A 60 -11.16 11.15 -18.68
CA PRO A 60 -11.73 12.07 -19.66
C PRO A 60 -12.94 12.78 -19.06
N ASP A 61 -12.99 14.11 -19.20
CA ASP A 61 -14.06 14.96 -18.69
C ASP A 61 -15.45 14.48 -19.20
N PRO A 62 -16.29 13.90 -18.33
CA PRO A 62 -17.60 13.38 -18.72
C PRO A 62 -18.65 14.50 -18.88
N GLU A 63 -18.38 15.74 -18.45
CA GLU A 63 -19.38 16.80 -18.35
C GLU A 63 -19.85 17.36 -19.70
N ALA A 64 -19.10 17.13 -20.79
CA ALA A 64 -19.41 17.67 -22.11
C ALA A 64 -20.54 16.91 -22.83
N ALA A 65 -20.88 15.68 -22.42
CA ALA A 65 -21.80 14.79 -23.15
C ALA A 65 -23.14 14.51 -22.45
N SER A 66 -23.36 15.00 -21.23
CA SER A 66 -24.40 14.47 -20.34
C SER A 66 -25.34 15.53 -19.77
N ARG A 67 -25.80 16.52 -20.56
CA ARG A 67 -26.86 17.46 -20.11
C ARG A 67 -28.09 17.37 -21.01
N SER A 68 -29.27 17.35 -20.40
CA SER A 68 -30.57 17.27 -21.06
C SER A 68 -31.54 18.30 -20.47
N THR A 69 -32.29 18.96 -21.33
CA THR A 69 -33.31 19.94 -20.93
C THR A 69 -34.66 19.25 -20.71
N CYS A 70 -35.32 19.53 -19.60
CA CYS A 70 -36.64 18.98 -19.30
C CYS A 70 -37.72 19.53 -20.25
N PRO A 71 -38.51 18.69 -20.93
CA PRO A 71 -39.55 19.16 -21.84
C PRO A 71 -40.76 19.78 -21.13
N GLN A 72 -40.96 19.52 -19.84
CA GLN A 72 -42.10 20.02 -19.07
C GLN A 72 -41.87 21.40 -18.45
N CYS A 73 -40.66 21.69 -17.95
CA CYS A 73 -40.37 22.94 -17.23
C CYS A 73 -39.13 23.68 -17.74
N GLY A 74 -38.40 23.13 -18.72
CA GLY A 74 -37.22 23.77 -19.30
C GLY A 74 -35.95 23.73 -18.45
N ALA A 75 -35.95 23.00 -17.33
CA ALA A 75 -34.78 22.91 -16.46
C ALA A 75 -33.66 22.05 -17.06
N GLU A 76 -32.42 22.47 -16.88
CA GLU A 76 -31.23 21.71 -17.25
C GLU A 76 -30.94 20.59 -16.24
N ASN A 77 -30.86 19.36 -16.71
CA ASN A 77 -30.61 18.16 -15.91
C ASN A 77 -29.38 17.42 -16.43
N ASP A 78 -28.67 16.73 -15.52
CA ASP A 78 -27.63 15.80 -15.96
C ASP A 78 -28.28 14.55 -16.58
N ALA A 79 -27.65 13.93 -17.58
CA ALA A 79 -28.16 12.76 -18.28
C ALA A 79 -28.26 11.52 -17.37
N SER A 80 -27.64 11.54 -16.19
CA SER A 80 -27.83 10.50 -15.16
C SER A 80 -29.21 10.57 -14.47
N PHE A 81 -29.95 11.67 -14.59
CA PHE A 81 -31.24 11.83 -13.91
C PHE A 81 -32.38 11.21 -14.73
N ALA A 82 -33.13 10.30 -14.10
CA ALA A 82 -34.36 9.74 -14.67
C ALA A 82 -35.58 10.67 -14.54
N PHE A 83 -35.53 11.67 -13.65
CA PHE A 83 -36.61 12.62 -13.38
C PHE A 83 -36.03 14.04 -13.24
N CYS A 84 -36.82 15.04 -13.63
CA CYS A 84 -36.45 16.45 -13.53
C CYS A 84 -36.30 16.89 -12.07
N ARG A 85 -35.19 17.56 -11.76
CA ARG A 85 -34.89 18.06 -10.41
C ARG A 85 -35.82 19.18 -9.93
N GLU A 86 -36.51 19.86 -10.85
CA GLU A 86 -37.39 20.99 -10.54
C GLU A 86 -38.87 20.58 -10.48
N CYS A 87 -39.36 19.82 -11.47
CA CYS A 87 -40.78 19.50 -11.61
C CYS A 87 -41.12 18.02 -11.44
N ALA A 88 -40.13 17.16 -11.20
CA ALA A 88 -40.25 15.70 -11.07
C ALA A 88 -40.85 14.96 -12.29
N ALA A 89 -40.97 15.61 -13.46
CA ALA A 89 -41.36 14.95 -14.70
C ALA A 89 -40.30 13.93 -15.16
N PRO A 90 -40.68 12.81 -15.80
CA PRO A 90 -39.73 11.83 -16.31
C PRO A 90 -38.83 12.43 -17.41
N LEU A 91 -37.58 11.97 -17.50
CA LEU A 91 -36.61 12.36 -18.52
C LEU A 91 -36.16 11.09 -19.26
N GLY A 92 -36.70 10.86 -20.46
CA GLY A 92 -36.42 9.66 -21.26
C GLY A 92 -37.36 9.49 -22.46
N PRO A 93 -37.13 8.49 -23.32
CA PRO A 93 -37.95 8.23 -24.49
C PRO A 93 -39.38 7.84 -24.07
N GLY A 94 -40.28 8.82 -24.09
CA GLY A 94 -41.67 8.69 -23.63
C GLY A 94 -42.18 9.84 -22.73
N ALA A 95 -41.33 10.84 -22.45
CA ALA A 95 -41.71 12.11 -21.81
C ALA A 95 -42.17 13.18 -22.81
#